data_AF-A0A5J6CH79-F1
#
_entry.id   AF-A0A5J6CH79-F1
#
_cell.length_a   1.000
_cell.length_b   1.000
_cell.length_c   1.000
_cell.angle_alpha   90.00
_cell.angle_beta   90.00
_cell.angle_gamma   90.00
#
_symmetry.space_group_name_H-M   'P 1'
#
loop_
_entity.id
_entity.type
_entity.pdbx_description
1 polymer ?
#
loop_
_entity_poly.entity_id
_entity_poly.type
_entity_poly.pdbx_seq_one_letter_code
_entity_poly.pdbx_strand_id
1 'polypeptide(L)'
;DIDECESSPCINGVCKNSPGSFICKCSSESTLDPTKTICIETIKGTCWQTVIDGRCEININGATLKSQCCSSLGAAWGSPCTPCQVDPICGKGYSRIKGTQCEDIDECEVFPGVCKNGLCVNSKGSFKCQCPSGMTLDATGRICLDIRLETCFLGYEDEECTLPVVGRHRMDACCCSVGAAWGTEECEECPLRNTPEYEELCPRGPGFATKEITNGKPFFKDINECKMIPTLCTHGKCRNTIGSFKCRCDSGFALDSEERNCTDIDECRISPDLCGRGQCVNTPGDFECKCDEGYESGFMMMKNCMDINECELSAHLCPHGRCVNLIGKYQCACNPGYHSTPDRLFCGDINECELSAHLCPHGRCVNLIGKYQCACNPGYHSTPDRLFCV
;
A
#
# COMPACT_ATOMS: atom_id res chain seq x y z
N ASP A 1 20.32 53.48 -56.68
CA ASP A 1 19.33 52.40 -56.57
C ASP A 1 18.68 52.53 -55.21
N ILE A 2 17.36 52.53 -55.14
CA ILE A 2 16.67 52.48 -53.84
C ILE A 2 16.78 51.04 -53.37
N ASP A 3 17.00 50.80 -52.08
CA ASP A 3 16.91 49.45 -51.53
C ASP A 3 15.50 49.22 -50.99
N GLU A 4 14.62 48.66 -51.81
CA GLU A 4 13.25 48.37 -51.37
C GLU A 4 13.20 47.27 -50.31
N CYS A 5 14.26 46.46 -50.13
CA CYS A 5 14.27 45.39 -49.13
C CYS A 5 14.25 45.90 -47.69
N GLU A 6 14.68 47.14 -47.44
CA GLU A 6 14.54 47.83 -46.16
C GLU A 6 13.09 47.93 -45.69
N SER A 7 12.12 47.93 -46.62
CA SER A 7 10.69 48.01 -46.32
C SER A 7 10.02 46.64 -46.06
N SER A 8 10.80 45.55 -46.05
CA SER A 8 10.31 44.18 -45.94
C SER A 8 9.11 43.87 -46.88
N PRO A 9 9.27 44.05 -48.21
CA PRO A 9 8.18 43.92 -49.17
C PRO A 9 7.84 42.46 -49.51
N CYS A 10 8.73 41.51 -49.21
CA CYS A 10 8.56 40.09 -49.50
C CYS A 10 7.95 39.34 -48.31
N ILE A 11 6.66 39.04 -48.37
CA ILE A 11 5.93 38.34 -47.32
C ILE A 11 6.29 36.84 -47.35
N ASN A 12 6.71 36.27 -46.22
CA ASN A 12 7.16 34.87 -46.07
C ASN A 12 8.33 34.46 -46.98
N GLY A 13 9.09 35.43 -47.50
CA GLY A 13 10.18 35.20 -48.45
C GLY A 13 11.41 36.06 -48.19
N VAL A 14 12.49 35.79 -48.93
CA VAL A 14 13.73 36.57 -48.84
C VAL A 14 13.73 37.64 -49.94
N CYS A 15 13.91 38.91 -49.55
CA CYS A 15 14.06 40.00 -50.49
C CYS A 15 15.49 40.08 -51.04
N LYS A 16 15.62 40.26 -52.36
CA LYS A 16 16.90 40.55 -53.00
C LYS A 16 16.77 41.81 -53.84
N ASN A 17 17.51 42.85 -53.47
CA ASN A 17 17.54 44.10 -54.21
C ASN A 17 18.18 43.91 -55.61
N SER A 18 17.70 44.66 -56.60
CA SER A 18 18.18 44.63 -57.99
C SER A 18 18.12 46.02 -58.63
N PRO A 19 18.93 46.32 -59.66
CA PRO A 19 18.93 47.66 -60.25
C PRO A 19 17.54 48.08 -60.77
N GLY A 20 16.92 49.06 -60.10
CA GLY A 20 15.61 49.63 -60.39
C GLY A 20 14.39 48.88 -59.84
N SER A 21 14.57 47.81 -59.06
CA SER A 21 13.47 47.03 -58.47
C SER A 21 13.95 46.00 -57.44
N PHE A 22 13.07 45.18 -56.89
CA PHE A 22 13.45 44.06 -56.01
C PHE A 22 12.85 42.73 -56.50
N ILE A 23 13.45 41.63 -56.05
CA ILE A 23 12.99 40.27 -56.37
C ILE A 23 12.76 39.52 -55.05
N CYS A 24 11.54 39.01 -54.87
CA CYS A 24 11.23 38.09 -53.78
C CYS A 24 11.57 36.65 -54.16
N LYS A 25 12.30 35.96 -53.29
CA LYS A 25 12.62 34.54 -53.42
C LYS A 25 11.89 33.73 -52.34
N CYS A 26 11.12 32.76 -52.79
CA CYS A 26 10.44 31.82 -51.92
C CYS A 26 11.31 30.59 -51.64
N SER A 27 11.09 29.99 -50.49
CA SER A 27 11.68 28.69 -50.14
C SER A 27 10.94 27.57 -50.86
N SER A 28 11.50 26.36 -50.92
CA SER A 28 10.92 25.20 -51.63
C SER A 28 9.48 24.85 -51.23
N GLU A 29 9.09 25.19 -50.01
CA GLU A 29 7.78 24.96 -49.39
C GLU A 29 6.71 26.00 -49.77
N SER A 30 7.05 26.97 -50.61
CA SER A 30 6.19 28.11 -50.94
C SER A 30 6.37 28.58 -52.39
N THR A 31 5.31 29.16 -52.96
CA THR A 31 5.29 29.65 -54.35
C THR A 31 4.93 31.13 -54.39
N LEU A 32 5.48 31.87 -55.36
CA LEU A 32 5.16 33.29 -55.53
C LEU A 32 3.71 33.48 -56.00
N ASP A 33 3.02 34.46 -55.41
CA ASP A 33 1.72 34.92 -55.90
C ASP A 33 1.83 35.70 -57.24
N PRO A 34 0.70 36.02 -57.90
CA PRO A 34 0.68 36.84 -59.13
C PRO A 34 1.38 38.20 -59.03
N THR A 35 1.38 38.84 -57.86
CA THR A 35 2.08 40.12 -57.62
C THR A 35 3.58 39.95 -57.43
N LYS A 36 4.08 38.72 -57.26
CA LYS A 36 5.48 38.36 -56.98
C LYS A 36 6.04 38.97 -55.69
N THR A 37 5.19 39.35 -54.75
CA THR A 37 5.58 39.93 -53.44
C THR A 37 5.25 39.03 -52.26
N ILE A 38 4.48 37.96 -52.46
CA ILE A 38 4.00 37.07 -51.39
C ILE A 38 4.40 35.63 -51.72
N CYS A 39 5.03 34.95 -50.77
CA CYS A 39 5.28 33.52 -50.81
C CYS A 39 4.12 32.77 -50.16
N ILE A 40 3.25 32.19 -50.98
CA ILE A 40 2.12 31.36 -50.55
C ILE A 40 2.68 30.00 -50.16
N GLU A 41 2.49 29.62 -48.91
CA GLU A 41 2.92 28.31 -48.41
C GLU A 41 2.02 27.21 -48.96
N THR A 42 2.64 26.19 -49.56
CA THR A 42 1.93 25.06 -50.19
C THR A 42 2.17 23.74 -49.48
N ILE A 43 3.18 23.68 -48.61
CA ILE A 43 3.60 22.47 -47.90
C ILE A 43 3.60 22.74 -46.39
N LYS A 44 2.91 21.90 -45.64
CA LYS A 44 2.98 21.88 -44.17
C LYS A 44 4.20 21.09 -43.69
N GLY A 45 4.72 21.45 -42.54
CA GLY A 45 5.90 20.82 -41.95
C GLY A 45 5.88 20.79 -40.44
N THR A 46 6.89 20.14 -39.87
CA THR A 46 7.05 19.99 -38.43
C THR A 46 7.48 21.31 -37.78
N CYS A 47 6.75 21.73 -36.76
CA CYS A 47 7.13 22.83 -35.88
C CYS A 47 7.87 22.29 -34.65
N TRP A 48 9.03 22.87 -34.36
CA TRP A 48 9.90 22.46 -33.26
C TRP A 48 9.94 23.54 -32.19
N GLN A 49 9.81 23.14 -30.92
CA GLN A 49 9.78 24.10 -29.80
C GLN A 49 11.16 24.56 -29.37
N THR A 50 12.20 23.74 -29.59
CA THR A 50 13.56 24.03 -29.11
C THR A 50 14.61 23.70 -30.16
N VAL A 51 15.71 24.45 -30.15
CA VAL A 51 16.91 24.20 -30.96
C VAL A 51 18.09 24.09 -30.01
N ILE A 52 18.74 22.93 -29.97
CA ILE A 52 19.88 22.63 -29.08
C ILE A 52 21.00 22.05 -29.94
N ASP A 53 22.20 22.64 -29.87
CA ASP A 53 23.40 22.23 -30.62
C ASP A 53 23.17 22.04 -32.14
N GLY A 54 22.35 22.88 -32.76
CA GLY A 54 22.02 22.79 -34.19
C GLY A 54 21.03 21.66 -34.55
N ARG A 55 20.47 20.98 -33.55
CA ARG A 55 19.41 19.97 -33.68
C ARG A 55 18.08 20.60 -33.25
N CYS A 56 16.99 20.27 -33.95
CA CYS A 56 15.65 20.66 -33.51
C CYS A 56 15.02 19.55 -32.68
N GLU A 57 14.55 19.90 -31.48
CA GLU A 57 14.01 18.98 -30.49
C GLU A 57 12.61 19.44 -30.05
N ILE A 58 11.79 18.47 -29.62
CA ILE A 58 10.39 18.64 -29.20
C ILE A 58 9.49 19.08 -30.37
N ASN A 59 8.92 18.09 -31.04
CA ASN A 59 7.89 18.29 -32.06
C ASN A 59 6.58 18.69 -31.37
N ILE A 60 6.09 19.91 -31.61
CA ILE A 60 4.83 20.40 -31.05
C ILE A 60 3.64 20.19 -31.99
N ASN A 61 3.87 20.22 -33.31
CA ASN A 61 2.89 19.79 -34.30
C ASN A 61 3.61 19.44 -35.62
N GLY A 62 3.31 18.27 -36.17
CA GLY A 62 3.91 17.75 -37.42
C GLY A 62 3.36 18.36 -38.71
N ALA A 63 2.28 19.15 -38.66
CA ALA A 63 1.59 19.66 -39.84
C ALA A 63 1.17 21.12 -39.68
N THR A 64 2.15 22.02 -39.64
CA THR A 64 1.94 23.47 -39.51
C THR A 64 2.47 24.24 -40.72
N LEU A 65 1.87 25.41 -40.97
CA LEU A 65 2.44 26.42 -41.84
C LEU A 65 3.68 27.05 -41.18
N LYS A 66 4.69 27.39 -41.98
CA LYS A 66 5.95 27.98 -41.51
C LYS A 66 5.71 29.32 -40.84
N SER A 67 4.93 30.18 -41.47
CA SER A 67 4.52 31.49 -40.94
C SER A 67 3.76 31.36 -39.61
N GLN A 68 2.84 30.41 -39.50
CA GLN A 68 2.12 30.14 -38.26
C GLN A 68 3.07 29.65 -37.15
N CYS A 69 3.90 28.64 -37.45
CA CYS A 69 4.88 28.10 -36.50
C CYS A 69 5.86 29.17 -36.01
N CYS A 70 6.50 29.88 -36.94
CA CYS A 70 7.59 30.80 -36.64
C CYS A 70 7.14 32.15 -36.08
N SER A 71 5.88 32.53 -36.30
CA SER A 71 5.33 33.76 -35.72
C SER A 71 4.60 33.51 -34.40
N SER A 72 4.54 32.27 -33.89
CA SER A 72 3.89 31.93 -32.61
C SER A 72 4.83 31.22 -31.63
N LEU A 73 4.79 29.88 -31.53
CA LEU A 73 5.50 29.09 -30.53
C LEU A 73 6.75 28.38 -31.03
N GLY A 74 6.95 28.28 -32.33
CA GLY A 74 8.06 27.55 -32.93
C GLY A 74 9.40 28.25 -32.77
N ALA A 75 10.43 27.49 -32.38
CA ALA A 75 11.82 27.92 -32.45
C ALA A 75 12.45 27.56 -33.81
N ALA A 76 11.95 26.52 -34.49
CA ALA A 76 12.37 26.14 -35.83
C ALA A 76 11.27 25.37 -36.58
N TRP A 77 11.38 25.30 -37.91
CA TRP A 77 10.39 24.64 -38.77
C TRP A 77 11.05 23.79 -39.86
N GLY A 78 10.44 22.64 -40.16
CA GLY A 78 10.82 21.74 -41.25
C GLY A 78 11.77 20.61 -40.86
N SER A 79 12.21 19.85 -41.87
CA SER A 79 13.25 18.81 -41.76
C SER A 79 14.02 18.72 -43.10
N PRO A 80 15.28 19.17 -43.18
CA PRO A 80 16.08 19.76 -42.11
C PRO A 80 15.45 21.06 -41.59
N CYS A 81 15.54 21.28 -40.29
CA CYS A 81 14.86 22.39 -39.66
C CYS A 81 15.63 23.71 -39.85
N THR A 82 14.87 24.78 -40.04
CA THR A 82 15.40 26.15 -40.15
C THR A 82 14.94 26.96 -38.94
N PRO A 83 15.83 27.75 -38.28
CA PRO A 83 15.43 28.60 -37.16
C PRO A 83 14.33 29.57 -37.56
N CYS A 84 13.35 29.72 -36.68
CA CYS A 84 12.22 30.58 -36.94
C CYS A 84 12.60 32.06 -36.82
N GLN A 85 12.04 32.85 -37.73
CA GLN A 85 12.10 34.31 -37.70
C GLN A 85 10.65 34.80 -37.68
N VAL A 86 10.33 35.63 -36.68
CA VAL A 86 9.02 36.31 -36.62
C VAL A 86 8.90 37.30 -37.76
N ASP A 87 7.69 37.50 -38.27
CA ASP A 87 7.46 38.51 -39.30
C ASP A 87 7.84 39.91 -38.76
N PRO A 88 8.66 40.67 -39.51
CA PRO A 88 9.21 41.94 -39.03
C PRO A 88 8.15 43.05 -38.87
N ILE A 89 6.95 42.88 -39.46
CA ILE A 89 5.86 43.86 -39.39
C ILE A 89 4.81 43.45 -38.35
N CYS A 90 4.37 42.20 -38.37
CA CYS A 90 3.27 41.73 -37.53
C CYS A 90 3.71 41.26 -36.13
N GLY A 91 4.99 40.94 -35.96
CA GLY A 91 5.53 40.47 -34.68
C GLY A 91 4.99 39.10 -34.28
N LYS A 92 5.10 38.77 -32.99
CA LYS A 92 4.71 37.47 -32.44
C LYS A 92 3.20 37.42 -32.16
N GLY A 93 2.56 36.28 -32.46
CA GLY A 93 1.13 36.03 -32.31
C GLY A 93 0.31 36.32 -33.57
N TYR A 94 0.94 36.81 -34.64
CA TYR A 94 0.24 37.24 -35.85
C TYR A 94 0.94 36.76 -37.13
N SER A 95 0.17 36.39 -38.16
CA SER A 95 0.66 36.11 -39.51
C SER A 95 0.35 37.27 -40.44
N ARG A 96 1.29 37.57 -41.35
CA ARG A 96 1.13 38.65 -42.33
C ARG A 96 0.47 38.12 -43.59
N ILE A 97 -0.71 38.65 -43.93
CA ILE A 97 -1.49 38.19 -45.08
C ILE A 97 -1.24 39.01 -46.35
N LYS A 98 -1.16 40.34 -46.23
CA LYS A 98 -0.97 41.24 -47.39
C LYS A 98 -0.55 42.64 -46.93
N GLY A 99 0.37 43.28 -47.65
CA GLY A 99 0.79 44.65 -47.32
C GLY A 99 1.31 44.70 -45.89
N THR A 100 0.69 45.47 -44.98
CA THR A 100 0.99 45.48 -43.53
C THR A 100 -0.15 44.91 -42.69
N GLN A 101 -1.04 44.13 -43.30
CA GLN A 101 -2.20 43.54 -42.65
C GLN A 101 -1.80 42.23 -41.96
N CYS A 102 -2.13 42.15 -40.67
CA CYS A 102 -1.81 41.05 -39.78
C CYS A 102 -3.10 40.36 -39.34
N GLU A 103 -3.11 39.03 -39.36
CA GLU A 103 -4.17 38.20 -38.80
C GLU A 103 -3.65 37.48 -37.55
N ASP A 104 -4.55 37.23 -36.62
CA ASP A 104 -4.26 36.51 -35.39
C ASP A 104 -3.98 35.03 -35.68
N ILE A 105 -2.96 34.46 -35.06
CA ILE A 105 -2.68 33.02 -35.16
C ILE A 105 -3.40 32.32 -34.02
N ASP A 106 -4.37 31.47 -34.34
CA ASP A 106 -5.02 30.65 -33.33
C ASP A 106 -4.09 29.52 -32.86
N GLU A 107 -3.39 29.74 -31.75
CA GLU A 107 -2.46 28.73 -31.23
C GLU A 107 -3.17 27.47 -30.73
N CYS A 108 -4.47 27.52 -30.43
CA CYS A 108 -5.24 26.36 -30.00
C CYS A 108 -5.53 25.41 -31.17
N GLU A 109 -5.73 25.95 -32.38
CA GLU A 109 -5.85 25.15 -33.60
C GLU A 109 -4.48 24.71 -34.14
N VAL A 110 -3.48 25.59 -34.09
CA VAL A 110 -2.14 25.31 -34.63
C VAL A 110 -1.36 24.35 -33.72
N PHE A 111 -1.59 24.34 -32.41
CA PHE A 111 -0.92 23.46 -31.45
C PHE A 111 -1.92 22.76 -30.53
N PRO A 112 -2.60 21.71 -31.04
CA PRO A 112 -3.51 20.93 -30.21
C PRO A 112 -2.74 20.32 -29.03
N GLY A 113 -3.26 20.53 -27.81
CA GLY A 113 -2.61 20.08 -26.56
C GLY A 113 -1.53 21.03 -26.00
N VAL A 114 -1.46 22.28 -26.48
CA VAL A 114 -0.54 23.29 -25.90
C VAL A 114 -0.76 23.54 -24.41
N CYS A 115 -2.01 23.40 -23.95
CA CYS A 115 -2.40 23.42 -22.54
C CYS A 115 -2.52 21.99 -22.02
N LYS A 116 -1.65 21.59 -21.09
CA LYS A 116 -1.76 20.30 -20.40
C LYS A 116 -2.76 20.43 -19.24
N ASN A 117 -3.73 19.52 -19.18
CA ASN A 117 -4.80 19.50 -18.16
C ASN A 117 -5.67 20.77 -18.09
N GLY A 118 -5.76 21.51 -19.19
CA GLY A 118 -6.55 22.74 -19.27
C GLY A 118 -7.10 22.98 -20.67
N LEU A 119 -8.07 23.90 -20.74
CA LEU A 119 -8.68 24.33 -21.99
C LEU A 119 -7.84 25.47 -22.61
N CYS A 120 -7.42 25.31 -23.86
CA CYS A 120 -6.80 26.40 -24.61
C CYS A 120 -7.87 27.41 -25.05
N VAL A 121 -7.64 28.68 -24.76
CA VAL A 121 -8.49 29.79 -25.20
C VAL A 121 -7.63 30.77 -25.99
N ASN A 122 -7.90 30.88 -27.28
CA ASN A 122 -7.22 31.81 -28.15
C ASN A 122 -7.57 33.26 -27.77
N SER A 123 -6.62 34.17 -27.90
CA SER A 123 -6.80 35.60 -27.71
C SER A 123 -5.98 36.39 -28.75
N LYS A 124 -6.30 37.66 -28.96
CA LYS A 124 -5.58 38.42 -30.00
C LYS A 124 -4.09 38.58 -29.64
N GLY A 125 -3.22 37.95 -30.42
CA GLY A 125 -1.77 37.99 -30.32
C GLY A 125 -1.17 36.99 -29.33
N SER A 126 -1.98 36.11 -28.73
CA SER A 126 -1.53 35.10 -27.77
C SER A 126 -2.67 34.13 -27.44
N PHE A 127 -2.40 33.03 -26.77
CA PHE A 127 -3.41 32.19 -26.13
C PHE A 127 -3.28 32.23 -24.61
N LYS A 128 -4.28 31.70 -23.92
CA LYS A 128 -4.22 31.41 -22.47
C LYS A 128 -4.77 30.02 -22.20
N CYS A 129 -4.22 29.35 -21.20
CA CYS A 129 -4.75 28.10 -20.69
C CYS A 129 -5.72 28.38 -19.54
N GLN A 130 -6.94 27.89 -19.65
CA GLN A 130 -7.95 27.98 -18.60
C GLN A 130 -8.04 26.64 -17.87
N CYS A 131 -7.76 26.66 -16.56
CA CYS A 131 -7.82 25.45 -15.75
C CYS A 131 -9.24 25.14 -15.27
N PRO A 132 -9.58 23.85 -15.10
CA PRO A 132 -10.78 23.42 -14.39
C PRO A 132 -10.84 23.97 -12.95
N SER A 133 -12.02 23.94 -12.35
CA SER A 133 -12.24 24.39 -10.97
C SER A 133 -11.29 23.70 -9.99
N GLY A 134 -10.58 24.48 -9.16
CA GLY A 134 -9.65 23.97 -8.15
C GLY A 134 -8.20 23.79 -8.61
N MET A 135 -7.93 23.90 -9.92
CA MET A 135 -6.58 23.87 -10.47
C MET A 135 -6.01 25.26 -10.72
N THR A 136 -4.68 25.38 -10.72
CA THR A 136 -3.97 26.63 -11.01
C THR A 136 -2.87 26.42 -12.04
N LEU A 137 -2.58 27.45 -12.84
CA LEU A 137 -1.50 27.40 -13.81
C LEU A 137 -0.13 27.32 -13.15
N ASP A 138 0.77 26.56 -13.77
CA ASP A 138 2.19 26.53 -13.45
C ASP A 138 2.91 27.83 -13.86
N ALA A 139 4.20 27.93 -13.53
CA ALA A 139 5.02 29.10 -13.89
C ALA A 139 5.14 29.33 -15.42
N THR A 140 4.99 28.28 -16.24
CA THR A 140 4.99 28.42 -17.71
C THR A 140 3.64 28.88 -18.27
N GLY A 141 2.57 28.86 -17.47
CA GLY A 141 1.22 29.21 -17.88
C GLY A 141 0.57 28.19 -18.82
N ARG A 142 1.10 26.95 -18.90
CA ARG A 142 0.65 25.92 -19.84
C ARG A 142 0.17 24.64 -19.20
N ILE A 143 0.44 24.45 -17.92
CA ILE A 143 0.11 23.23 -17.20
C ILE A 143 -0.83 23.60 -16.05
N CYS A 144 -1.99 22.97 -16.01
CA CYS A 144 -2.89 23.08 -14.87
C CYS A 144 -2.47 22.07 -13.80
N LEU A 145 -2.14 22.59 -12.62
CA LEU A 145 -1.73 21.81 -11.46
C LEU A 145 -2.87 21.78 -10.47
N ASP A 146 -3.23 20.57 -10.01
CA ASP A 146 -4.09 20.42 -8.84
C ASP A 146 -3.31 20.75 -7.57
N ILE A 147 -3.72 21.84 -6.92
CA ILE A 147 -3.18 22.33 -5.64
C ILE A 147 -4.17 22.14 -4.49
N ARG A 148 -5.33 21.53 -4.75
CA ARG A 148 -6.32 21.24 -3.72
C ARG A 148 -5.72 20.31 -2.68
N LEU A 149 -6.08 20.56 -1.43
CA LEU A 149 -5.76 19.71 -0.30
C LEU A 149 -7.07 19.17 0.24
N GLU A 150 -7.36 17.91 -0.08
CA GLU A 150 -8.59 17.22 0.32
C GLU A 150 -8.29 15.95 1.10
N THR A 151 -9.36 15.29 1.54
CA THR A 151 -9.27 14.04 2.27
C THR A 151 -8.82 12.92 1.34
N CYS A 152 -7.83 12.14 1.78
CA CYS A 152 -7.37 10.92 1.11
C CYS A 152 -8.01 9.72 1.81
N PHE A 153 -8.35 8.69 1.06
CA PHE A 153 -9.05 7.50 1.57
C PHE A 153 -8.27 6.24 1.18
N LEU A 154 -8.23 5.26 2.09
CA LEU A 154 -7.54 3.99 1.86
C LEU A 154 -8.46 2.92 1.27
N GLY A 155 -9.77 3.15 1.27
CA GLY A 155 -10.76 2.28 0.66
C GLY A 155 -11.74 3.05 -0.21
N TYR A 156 -12.22 2.38 -1.25
CA TYR A 156 -13.25 2.88 -2.15
C TYR A 156 -14.10 1.69 -2.60
N GLU A 157 -15.36 1.66 -2.21
CA GLU A 157 -16.32 0.59 -2.51
C GLU A 157 -17.68 1.21 -2.82
N ASP A 158 -18.37 0.72 -3.86
CA ASP A 158 -19.72 1.16 -4.25
C ASP A 158 -19.91 2.69 -4.33
N GLU A 159 -18.94 3.40 -4.94
CA GLU A 159 -18.91 4.88 -5.04
C GLU A 159 -18.78 5.63 -3.71
N GLU A 160 -18.46 4.92 -2.62
CA GLU A 160 -18.21 5.50 -1.31
C GLU A 160 -16.74 5.41 -0.88
N CYS A 161 -16.22 6.54 -0.42
CA CYS A 161 -14.90 6.67 0.19
C CYS A 161 -14.90 6.13 1.63
N THR A 162 -14.03 5.17 1.93
CA THR A 162 -13.89 4.58 3.28
C THR A 162 -12.47 4.74 3.83
N LEU A 163 -12.31 4.62 5.15
CA LEU A 163 -11.00 4.73 5.83
C LEU A 163 -10.27 6.06 5.55
N PRO A 164 -10.80 7.20 6.03
CA PRO A 164 -10.18 8.50 5.82
C PRO A 164 -8.80 8.59 6.49
N VAL A 165 -7.83 9.10 5.74
CA VAL A 165 -6.48 9.39 6.21
C VAL A 165 -6.48 10.74 6.93
N VAL A 166 -5.74 10.82 8.03
CA VAL A 166 -5.65 12.05 8.83
C VAL A 166 -4.96 13.18 8.04
N GLY A 167 -5.56 14.36 8.06
CA GLY A 167 -5.07 15.55 7.39
C GLY A 167 -5.61 15.71 5.97
N ARG A 168 -5.14 16.75 5.27
CA ARG A 168 -5.51 17.04 3.89
C ARG A 168 -4.29 16.93 3.00
N HIS A 169 -4.42 16.22 1.89
CA HIS A 169 -3.33 15.84 1.01
C HIS A 169 -3.68 16.20 -0.43
N ARG A 170 -2.67 16.39 -1.28
CA ARG A 170 -2.87 16.56 -2.73
C ARG A 170 -3.27 15.23 -3.35
N MET A 171 -3.98 15.28 -4.47
CA MET A 171 -4.40 14.09 -5.21
C MET A 171 -3.20 13.22 -5.62
N ASP A 172 -2.11 13.83 -6.12
CA ASP A 172 -0.89 13.10 -6.48
C ASP A 172 -0.22 12.44 -5.26
N ALA A 173 -0.19 13.13 -4.12
CA ALA A 173 0.34 12.57 -2.89
C ALA A 173 -0.49 11.38 -2.36
N CYS A 174 -1.82 11.40 -2.58
CA CYS A 174 -2.73 10.32 -2.20
C CYS A 174 -2.64 9.13 -3.17
N CYS A 175 -2.96 9.35 -4.45
CA CYS A 175 -3.13 8.30 -5.45
C CYS A 175 -1.80 7.73 -5.98
N CYS A 176 -0.70 8.50 -5.97
CA CYS A 176 0.61 7.94 -6.31
C CYS A 176 1.19 7.10 -5.16
N SER A 177 0.56 7.07 -3.99
CA SER A 177 0.96 6.27 -2.84
C SER A 177 0.04 5.04 -2.67
N VAL A 178 -0.58 4.89 -1.51
CA VAL A 178 -1.50 3.79 -1.16
C VAL A 178 -2.96 4.24 -1.10
N GLY A 179 -3.26 5.50 -1.45
CA GLY A 179 -4.64 5.99 -1.49
C GLY A 179 -5.46 5.28 -2.56
N ALA A 180 -6.71 4.98 -2.23
CA ALA A 180 -7.71 4.40 -3.12
C ALA A 180 -8.67 5.44 -3.70
N ALA A 181 -8.96 6.51 -2.95
CA ALA A 181 -9.80 7.60 -3.40
C ALA A 181 -9.40 8.93 -2.74
N TRP A 182 -9.86 10.03 -3.31
CA TRP A 182 -9.51 11.38 -2.91
C TRP A 182 -10.66 12.36 -3.13
N GLY A 183 -10.88 13.28 -2.19
CA GLY A 183 -11.90 14.34 -2.30
C GLY A 183 -12.86 14.40 -1.11
N THR A 184 -13.24 15.60 -0.66
CA THR A 184 -14.11 15.79 0.52
C THR A 184 -15.58 15.99 0.17
N GLU A 185 -15.86 16.72 -0.93
CA GLU A 185 -17.24 16.98 -1.38
C GLU A 185 -17.68 15.99 -2.46
N GLU A 186 -16.77 15.64 -3.36
CA GLU A 186 -16.95 14.62 -4.39
C GLU A 186 -15.82 13.60 -4.21
N CYS A 187 -16.18 12.35 -3.92
CA CYS A 187 -15.24 11.26 -3.75
C CYS A 187 -14.81 10.75 -5.14
N GLU A 188 -13.55 10.97 -5.51
CA GLU A 188 -13.00 10.51 -6.78
C GLU A 188 -12.12 9.26 -6.55
N GLU A 189 -12.38 8.17 -7.28
CA GLU A 189 -11.52 7.00 -7.29
C GLU A 189 -10.12 7.36 -7.84
N CYS A 190 -9.08 6.88 -7.19
CA CYS A 190 -7.73 7.04 -7.72
C CYS A 190 -7.56 6.24 -9.01
N PRO A 191 -6.89 6.79 -10.03
CA PRO A 191 -6.68 6.09 -11.30
C PRO A 191 -5.90 4.79 -11.08
N LEU A 192 -6.30 3.74 -11.80
CA LEU A 192 -5.69 2.42 -11.67
C LEU A 192 -4.24 2.43 -12.16
N ARG A 193 -3.38 1.66 -11.49
CA ARG A 193 -1.97 1.53 -11.88
C ARG A 193 -1.87 0.97 -13.31
N ASN A 194 -0.95 1.54 -14.10
CA ASN A 194 -0.71 1.24 -15.52
C ASN A 194 -1.80 1.76 -16.49
N THR A 195 -2.69 2.65 -16.06
CA THR A 195 -3.53 3.40 -17.01
C THR A 195 -2.87 4.73 -17.40
N PRO A 196 -3.19 5.30 -18.58
CA PRO A 196 -2.63 6.58 -18.99
C PRO A 196 -2.97 7.71 -18.01
N GLU A 197 -4.14 7.65 -17.34
CA GLU A 197 -4.54 8.61 -16.32
C GLU A 197 -3.61 8.55 -15.09
N TYR A 198 -3.18 7.34 -14.69
CA TYR A 198 -2.22 7.17 -13.60
C TYR A 198 -0.81 7.64 -13.99
N GLU A 199 -0.36 7.35 -15.21
CA GLU A 199 0.97 7.80 -15.68
C GLU A 199 1.04 9.33 -15.77
N GLU A 200 -0.08 9.99 -16.11
CA GLU A 200 -0.16 11.44 -16.11
C GLU A 200 -0.13 12.03 -14.68
N LEU A 201 -0.86 11.43 -13.74
CA LEU A 201 -0.86 11.86 -12.34
C LEU A 201 0.47 11.57 -11.63
N CYS A 202 1.10 10.44 -11.96
CA CYS A 202 2.30 9.89 -11.33
C CYS A 202 3.43 9.65 -12.34
N PRO A 203 4.02 10.69 -12.96
CA PRO A 203 4.95 10.53 -14.08
C PRO A 203 6.25 9.81 -13.73
N ARG A 204 6.65 9.87 -12.45
CA ARG A 204 7.85 9.21 -11.94
C ARG A 204 7.58 7.76 -11.49
N GLY A 205 6.31 7.37 -11.42
CA GLY A 205 5.84 6.13 -10.81
C GLY A 205 5.38 6.31 -9.36
N PRO A 206 5.05 5.20 -8.68
CA PRO A 206 4.53 5.21 -7.31
C PRO A 206 5.53 5.77 -6.30
N GLY A 207 5.03 6.34 -5.21
CA GLY A 207 5.80 6.88 -4.08
C GLY A 207 6.35 8.30 -4.29
N PHE A 208 6.02 8.96 -5.40
CA PHE A 208 6.49 10.30 -5.72
C PHE A 208 5.34 11.26 -6.01
N ALA A 209 5.35 12.42 -5.36
CA ALA A 209 4.47 13.55 -5.68
C ALA A 209 5.23 14.56 -6.55
N THR A 210 4.52 15.19 -7.48
CA THR A 210 5.09 16.23 -8.34
C THR A 210 5.14 17.53 -7.55
N LYS A 211 6.33 17.97 -7.16
CA LYS A 211 6.54 19.19 -6.38
C LYS A 211 7.32 20.21 -7.21
N GLU A 212 6.56 21.00 -7.96
CA GLU A 212 7.00 22.21 -8.68
C GLU A 212 8.08 22.01 -9.77
N ILE A 213 8.04 22.88 -10.78
CA ILE A 213 8.98 22.93 -11.88
C ILE A 213 10.09 23.89 -11.49
N THR A 214 11.23 23.39 -11.01
CA THR A 214 12.43 24.22 -10.80
C THR A 214 13.29 24.15 -12.06
N ASN A 215 13.56 25.29 -12.71
CA ASN A 215 14.37 25.40 -13.93
C ASN A 215 13.85 24.58 -15.14
N GLY A 216 12.53 24.48 -15.31
CA GLY A 216 11.94 23.79 -16.46
C GLY A 216 11.99 22.26 -16.42
N LYS A 217 12.47 21.66 -15.31
CA LYS A 217 12.40 20.21 -15.05
C LYS A 217 11.44 19.92 -13.90
N PRO A 218 10.55 18.93 -14.03
CA PRO A 218 9.68 18.51 -12.92
C PRO A 218 10.52 17.93 -11.79
N PHE A 219 10.38 18.47 -10.58
CA PHE A 219 11.01 17.93 -9.38
C PHE A 219 10.03 17.00 -8.67
N PHE A 220 10.43 15.74 -8.50
CA PHE A 220 9.62 14.71 -7.85
C PHE A 220 10.06 14.58 -6.41
N LYS A 221 9.15 14.84 -5.48
CA LYS A 221 9.40 14.69 -4.04
C LYS A 221 8.86 13.33 -3.59
N ASP A 222 9.71 12.60 -2.88
CA ASP A 222 9.33 11.39 -2.14
C ASP A 222 8.13 11.66 -1.21
N ILE A 223 7.10 10.82 -1.31
CA ILE A 223 5.94 10.84 -0.43
C ILE A 223 6.33 10.12 0.85
N ASN A 224 6.12 10.76 2.01
CA ASN A 224 6.39 10.10 3.28
C ASN A 224 5.14 9.39 3.78
N GLU A 225 4.97 8.12 3.42
CA GLU A 225 3.77 7.35 3.75
C GLU A 225 3.61 7.17 5.26
N CYS A 226 4.72 7.05 5.99
CA CYS A 226 4.69 6.93 7.46
C CYS A 226 4.17 8.17 8.17
N LYS A 227 4.31 9.36 7.58
CA LYS A 227 3.75 10.61 8.10
C LYS A 227 2.33 10.84 7.63
N MET A 228 2.03 10.44 6.40
CA MET A 228 0.70 10.60 5.81
C MET A 228 -0.30 9.64 6.47
N ILE A 229 0.10 8.38 6.67
CA ILE A 229 -0.76 7.29 7.13
C ILE A 229 -0.08 6.60 8.32
N PRO A 230 -0.36 7.03 9.56
CA PRO A 230 0.24 6.42 10.74
C PRO A 230 -0.12 4.94 10.94
N THR A 231 -1.26 4.49 10.40
CA THR A 231 -1.83 3.15 10.57
C THR A 231 -1.37 2.14 9.50
N LEU A 232 -0.40 2.50 8.67
CA LEU A 232 0.01 1.72 7.50
C LEU A 232 0.62 0.35 7.86
N CYS A 233 1.41 0.29 8.94
CA CYS A 233 1.98 -0.95 9.45
C CYS A 233 1.17 -1.42 10.66
N THR A 234 0.09 -2.17 10.43
CA THR A 234 -0.65 -2.81 11.53
C THR A 234 0.29 -3.80 12.23
N HIS A 235 0.50 -3.64 13.55
CA HIS A 235 1.45 -4.46 14.34
C HIS A 235 2.94 -4.29 13.98
N GLY A 236 3.35 -3.06 13.67
CA GLY A 236 4.76 -2.75 13.48
C GLY A 236 5.08 -1.25 13.40
N LYS A 237 6.32 -0.95 13.02
CA LYS A 237 6.82 0.43 12.85
C LYS A 237 7.10 0.72 11.38
N CYS A 238 6.56 1.82 10.87
CA CYS A 238 6.79 2.26 9.50
C CYS A 238 8.17 2.92 9.34
N ARG A 239 8.88 2.56 8.27
CA ARG A 239 10.12 3.21 7.84
C ARG A 239 10.00 3.69 6.40
N ASN A 240 10.06 5.01 6.22
CA ASN A 240 10.05 5.63 4.90
C ASN A 240 11.31 5.28 4.10
N THR A 241 11.15 4.96 2.82
CA THR A 241 12.25 4.75 1.86
C THR A 241 12.01 5.62 0.63
N ILE A 242 12.98 5.72 -0.29
CA ILE A 242 12.78 6.55 -1.48
C ILE A 242 11.87 5.79 -2.46
N GLY A 243 10.70 6.35 -2.76
CA GLY A 243 9.68 5.80 -3.65
C GLY A 243 8.80 4.70 -3.06
N SER A 244 8.92 4.42 -1.75
CA SER A 244 8.10 3.43 -1.03
C SER A 244 8.34 3.55 0.47
N PHE A 245 7.69 2.70 1.26
CA PHE A 245 8.01 2.45 2.67
C PHE A 245 8.30 0.96 2.91
N LYS A 246 8.84 0.63 4.09
CA LYS A 246 8.94 -0.74 4.61
C LYS A 246 8.43 -0.79 6.05
N CYS A 247 7.73 -1.86 6.40
CA CYS A 247 7.36 -2.11 7.79
C CYS A 247 8.47 -2.85 8.53
N ARG A 248 8.58 -2.59 9.83
CA ARG A 248 9.34 -3.41 10.77
C ARG A 248 8.33 -4.01 11.75
N CYS A 249 8.06 -5.30 11.59
CA CYS A 249 7.05 -6.00 12.36
C CYS A 249 7.48 -6.18 13.82
N ASP A 250 6.49 -6.14 14.71
CA ASP A 250 6.65 -6.53 16.10
C ASP A 250 6.82 -8.06 16.19
N SER A 251 7.24 -8.56 17.36
CA SER A 251 7.38 -10.01 17.59
C SER A 251 6.04 -10.73 17.38
N GLY A 252 6.07 -11.91 16.75
CA GLY A 252 4.86 -12.66 16.38
C GLY A 252 4.28 -12.31 15.01
N PHE A 253 4.85 -11.32 14.31
CA PHE A 253 4.41 -10.91 12.99
C PHE A 253 5.56 -11.00 11.97
N ALA A 254 5.23 -11.35 10.73
CA ALA A 254 6.14 -11.42 9.60
C ALA A 254 5.70 -10.46 8.48
N LEU A 255 6.64 -10.05 7.64
CA LEU A 255 6.33 -9.24 6.47
C LEU A 255 5.53 -10.05 5.45
N ASP A 256 4.56 -9.38 4.81
CA ASP A 256 3.86 -9.89 3.65
C ASP A 256 4.79 -10.00 2.41
N SER A 257 4.29 -10.54 1.31
CA SER A 257 5.06 -10.70 0.06
C SER A 257 5.52 -9.37 -0.55
N GLU A 258 4.89 -8.26 -0.16
CA GLU A 258 5.22 -6.92 -0.66
C GLU A 258 6.12 -6.11 0.29
N GLU A 259 6.47 -6.66 1.46
CA GLU A 259 7.18 -5.99 2.56
C GLU A 259 6.49 -4.72 3.09
N ARG A 260 5.18 -4.61 2.87
CA ARG A 260 4.36 -3.42 3.15
C ARG A 260 3.40 -3.59 4.32
N ASN A 261 3.15 -4.81 4.76
CA ASN A 261 2.33 -5.07 5.94
C ASN A 261 2.93 -6.17 6.81
N CYS A 262 2.52 -6.19 8.07
CA CYS A 262 2.88 -7.21 9.04
C CYS A 262 1.69 -8.15 9.25
N THR A 263 1.84 -9.38 8.78
CA THR A 263 0.85 -10.44 8.95
C THR A 263 1.24 -11.33 10.11
N ASP A 264 0.23 -11.81 10.82
CA ASP A 264 0.39 -12.74 11.92
C ASP A 264 1.13 -14.01 11.50
N ILE A 265 2.06 -14.48 12.35
CA ILE A 265 2.77 -15.74 12.13
C ILE A 265 1.90 -16.84 12.74
N ASP A 266 1.28 -17.66 11.90
CA ASP A 266 0.53 -18.83 12.40
C ASP A 266 1.49 -19.92 12.91
N GLU A 267 1.84 -19.87 14.19
CA GLU A 267 2.76 -20.84 14.80
C GLU A 267 2.17 -22.25 14.83
N CYS A 268 0.84 -22.36 14.96
CA CYS A 268 0.13 -23.64 14.95
C CYS A 268 0.23 -24.36 13.60
N ARG A 269 0.22 -23.61 12.49
CA ARG A 269 0.42 -24.16 11.15
C ARG A 269 1.88 -24.52 10.88
N ILE A 270 2.82 -23.75 11.43
CA ILE A 270 4.27 -24.01 11.26
C ILE A 270 4.70 -25.23 12.09
N SER A 271 4.18 -25.36 13.31
CA SER A 271 4.48 -26.46 14.22
C SER A 271 3.20 -26.99 14.88
N PRO A 272 2.58 -28.05 14.32
CA PRO A 272 1.36 -28.63 14.88
C PRO A 272 1.53 -29.22 16.28
N ASP A 273 2.73 -29.72 16.60
CA ASP A 273 3.04 -30.40 17.86
C ASP A 273 3.52 -29.43 18.97
N LEU A 274 3.42 -28.11 18.76
CA LEU A 274 3.96 -27.07 19.65
C LEU A 274 3.42 -27.17 21.09
N CYS A 275 2.15 -27.53 21.25
CA CYS A 275 1.48 -27.67 22.53
C CYS A 275 1.70 -29.05 23.20
N GLY A 276 2.16 -30.06 22.44
CA GLY A 276 2.28 -31.44 22.91
C GLY A 276 0.94 -32.11 23.19
N ARG A 277 0.47 -32.05 24.45
CA ARG A 277 -0.78 -32.67 24.95
C ARG A 277 -1.91 -31.65 25.03
N GLY A 278 -2.21 -31.03 23.90
CA GLY A 278 -3.24 -30.02 23.78
C GLY A 278 -3.40 -29.49 22.36
N GLN A 279 -4.49 -28.75 22.15
CA GLN A 279 -4.80 -28.12 20.87
C GLN A 279 -4.20 -26.71 20.78
N CYS A 280 -3.42 -26.46 19.74
CA CYS A 280 -2.91 -25.13 19.42
C CYS A 280 -4.02 -24.26 18.81
N VAL A 281 -4.16 -23.04 19.33
CA VAL A 281 -5.09 -22.01 18.85
C VAL A 281 -4.28 -20.77 18.52
N ASN A 282 -4.25 -20.40 17.24
CA ASN A 282 -3.53 -19.22 16.78
C ASN A 282 -4.25 -17.93 17.21
N THR A 283 -3.50 -16.92 17.65
CA THR A 283 -4.02 -15.61 18.06
C THR A 283 -3.18 -14.48 17.42
N PRO A 284 -3.68 -13.25 17.25
CA PRO A 284 -2.87 -12.20 16.63
C PRO A 284 -1.61 -11.86 17.46
N GLY A 285 -0.43 -12.18 16.93
CA GLY A 285 0.89 -11.94 17.47
C GLY A 285 1.42 -13.03 18.40
N ASP A 286 0.67 -14.12 18.60
CA ASP A 286 1.01 -15.18 19.55
C ASP A 286 0.11 -16.43 19.36
N PHE A 287 0.30 -17.48 20.15
CA PHE A 287 -0.61 -18.64 20.18
C PHE A 287 -1.00 -19.01 21.61
N GLU A 288 -2.12 -19.73 21.74
CA GLU A 288 -2.60 -20.31 22.98
C GLU A 288 -2.76 -21.82 22.86
N CYS A 289 -2.34 -22.55 23.90
CA CYS A 289 -2.52 -24.00 23.99
C CYS A 289 -3.70 -24.33 24.89
N LYS A 290 -4.73 -24.96 24.31
CA LYS A 290 -5.83 -25.57 25.07
C LYS A 290 -5.42 -26.99 25.46
N CYS A 291 -4.97 -27.15 26.69
CA CYS A 291 -4.45 -28.41 27.19
C CYS A 291 -5.54 -29.47 27.41
N ASP A 292 -5.17 -30.73 27.20
CA ASP A 292 -6.02 -31.88 27.47
C ASP A 292 -6.26 -32.02 28.99
N GLU A 293 -7.28 -32.80 29.37
CA GLU A 293 -7.56 -33.07 30.79
C GLU A 293 -6.33 -33.72 31.48
N GLY A 294 -6.00 -33.24 32.68
CA GLY A 294 -4.78 -33.64 33.42
C GLY A 294 -3.53 -32.85 33.05
N TYR A 295 -3.62 -31.84 32.17
CA TYR A 295 -2.52 -30.96 31.78
C TYR A 295 -2.86 -29.49 32.00
N GLU A 296 -1.86 -28.70 32.36
CA GLU A 296 -1.96 -27.23 32.49
C GLU A 296 -0.96 -26.53 31.56
N SER A 297 -1.27 -25.29 31.20
CA SER A 297 -0.35 -24.48 30.40
C SER A 297 0.88 -24.11 31.23
N GLY A 298 2.06 -24.30 30.65
CA GLY A 298 3.31 -23.94 31.30
C GLY A 298 3.37 -22.47 31.71
N PHE A 299 4.09 -22.21 32.80
CA PHE A 299 4.23 -20.87 33.36
C PHE A 299 5.16 -20.01 32.47
N MET A 300 4.78 -18.76 32.19
CA MET A 300 5.54 -17.78 31.40
C MET A 300 5.80 -18.17 29.93
N MET A 301 7.06 -18.17 29.48
CA MET A 301 7.45 -18.23 28.05
C MET A 301 7.36 -19.63 27.44
N MET A 302 7.07 -20.66 28.24
CA MET A 302 6.95 -22.03 27.76
C MET A 302 5.48 -22.41 27.69
N LYS A 303 4.84 -22.07 26.58
CA LYS A 303 3.42 -22.38 26.31
C LYS A 303 3.25 -23.81 25.80
N ASN A 304 3.70 -24.78 26.57
CA ASN A 304 3.43 -26.20 26.31
C ASN A 304 2.55 -26.78 27.41
N CYS A 305 1.79 -27.81 27.08
CA CYS A 305 0.94 -28.49 28.06
C CYS A 305 1.79 -29.43 28.91
N MET A 306 1.84 -29.15 30.21
CA MET A 306 2.60 -29.91 31.19
C MET A 306 1.65 -30.69 32.08
N ASP A 307 2.09 -31.89 32.47
CA ASP A 307 1.36 -32.77 33.37
C ASP A 307 1.07 -32.07 34.71
N ILE A 308 -0.20 -32.07 35.14
CA ILE A 308 -0.58 -31.56 36.45
C ILE A 308 -0.19 -32.61 37.47
N ASN A 309 0.72 -32.27 38.39
CA ASN A 309 1.02 -33.15 39.50
C ASN A 309 -0.06 -33.01 40.59
N GLU A 310 -1.12 -33.80 40.50
CA GLU A 310 -2.26 -33.69 41.42
C GLU A 310 -1.84 -34.00 42.87
N CYS A 311 -0.83 -34.87 43.04
CA CYS A 311 -0.28 -35.21 44.36
C CYS A 311 0.38 -34.02 45.08
N GLU A 312 0.91 -33.04 44.34
CA GLU A 312 1.44 -31.78 44.91
C GLU A 312 0.35 -30.74 45.10
N LEU A 313 -0.69 -30.76 44.26
CA LEU A 313 -1.80 -29.81 44.33
C LEU A 313 -2.70 -30.05 45.55
N SER A 314 -2.97 -31.31 45.93
CA SER A 314 -3.82 -31.62 47.08
C SER A 314 -3.32 -32.81 47.91
N ALA A 315 -2.93 -32.55 49.16
CA ALA A 315 -2.42 -33.58 50.08
C ALA A 315 -3.44 -34.65 50.51
N HIS A 316 -4.74 -34.45 50.27
CA HIS A 316 -5.82 -35.33 50.71
C HIS A 316 -6.50 -36.13 49.59
N LEU A 317 -5.90 -36.19 48.39
CA LEU A 317 -6.45 -36.90 47.22
C LEU A 317 -6.65 -38.42 47.44
N CYS A 318 -5.77 -39.06 48.24
CA CYS A 318 -5.82 -40.49 48.52
C CYS A 318 -6.08 -40.78 50.01
N PRO A 319 -7.34 -40.76 50.47
CA PRO A 319 -7.67 -41.19 51.83
C PRO A 319 -7.18 -42.63 52.05
N HIS A 320 -6.47 -42.87 53.15
CA HIS A 320 -5.95 -44.20 53.52
C HIS A 320 -4.96 -44.83 52.50
N GLY A 321 -4.30 -44.01 51.68
CA GLY A 321 -3.25 -44.45 50.75
C GLY A 321 -2.21 -43.36 50.48
N ARG A 322 -1.27 -43.68 49.59
CA ARG A 322 -0.26 -42.75 49.06
C ARG A 322 -0.60 -42.38 47.62
N CYS A 323 -0.59 -41.09 47.32
CA CYS A 323 -0.73 -40.59 45.95
C CYS A 323 0.53 -40.89 45.11
N VAL A 324 0.32 -41.34 43.87
CA VAL A 324 1.37 -41.57 42.87
C VAL A 324 0.99 -40.82 41.60
N ASN A 325 1.79 -39.81 41.23
CA ASN A 325 1.60 -39.04 40.00
C ASN A 325 1.98 -39.88 38.78
N LEU A 326 1.17 -39.84 37.72
CA LEU A 326 1.45 -40.44 36.42
C LEU A 326 1.18 -39.40 35.33
N ILE A 327 1.68 -39.66 34.12
CA ILE A 327 1.45 -38.75 32.98
C ILE A 327 -0.05 -38.73 32.61
N GLY A 328 -0.68 -37.57 32.75
CA GLY A 328 -2.06 -37.21 32.50
C GLY A 328 -3.06 -37.64 33.59
N LYS A 329 -2.60 -38.15 34.74
CA LYS A 329 -3.46 -38.62 35.84
C LYS A 329 -2.67 -38.99 37.10
N TYR A 330 -3.35 -39.11 38.22
CA TYR A 330 -2.82 -39.78 39.42
C TYR A 330 -3.44 -41.17 39.68
N GLN A 331 -2.83 -41.93 40.57
CA GLN A 331 -3.45 -43.12 41.17
C GLN A 331 -3.10 -43.24 42.66
N CYS A 332 -3.94 -43.92 43.44
CA CYS A 332 -3.71 -44.17 44.85
C CYS A 332 -3.13 -45.56 45.10
N ALA A 333 -1.95 -45.59 45.70
CA ALA A 333 -1.36 -46.81 46.27
C ALA A 333 -1.91 -47.02 47.69
N CYS A 334 -2.79 -48.01 47.85
CA CYS A 334 -3.50 -48.21 49.11
C CYS A 334 -2.64 -48.82 50.20
N ASN A 335 -2.86 -48.38 51.44
CA ASN A 335 -2.22 -48.98 52.60
C ASN A 335 -2.78 -50.39 52.87
N PRO A 336 -2.06 -51.25 53.62
CA PRO A 336 -2.59 -52.56 54.03
C PRO A 336 -3.95 -52.42 54.74
N GLY A 337 -4.88 -53.34 54.46
CA GLY A 337 -6.28 -53.27 54.93
C GLY A 337 -7.22 -52.53 53.98
N TYR A 338 -6.71 -52.00 52.86
CA TYR A 338 -7.50 -51.31 51.84
C TYR A 338 -7.25 -51.87 50.45
N HIS A 339 -8.26 -51.87 49.58
CA HIS A 339 -8.15 -52.24 48.18
C HIS A 339 -8.35 -51.01 47.28
N SER A 340 -7.67 -51.00 46.13
CA SER A 340 -7.90 -49.97 45.13
C SER A 340 -9.28 -50.16 44.49
N THR A 341 -9.98 -49.05 44.26
CA THR A 341 -11.19 -49.03 43.44
C THR A 341 -10.85 -49.35 41.97
N PRO A 342 -11.83 -49.74 41.11
CA PRO A 342 -11.57 -50.09 39.71
C PRO A 342 -10.88 -48.99 38.89
N ASP A 343 -11.20 -47.73 39.21
CA ASP A 343 -10.61 -46.50 38.68
C ASP A 343 -9.27 -46.13 39.34
N ARG A 344 -8.89 -46.81 40.44
CA ARG A 344 -7.66 -46.61 41.22
C ARG A 344 -7.47 -45.20 41.78
N LEU A 345 -8.54 -44.41 41.87
CA LEU A 345 -8.52 -43.05 42.40
C LEU A 345 -8.76 -42.99 43.91
N PHE A 346 -9.26 -44.07 44.53
CA PHE A 346 -9.52 -44.13 45.97
C PHE A 346 -9.20 -45.51 46.56
N CYS A 347 -9.01 -45.53 47.88
CA CYS A 347 -8.74 -46.74 48.64
C CYS A 347 -9.96 -47.10 49.50
N GLY A 348 -10.63 -48.19 49.11
CA GLY A 348 -11.77 -48.74 49.82
C GLY A 348 -11.32 -49.67 50.94
N ASP A 349 -12.05 -49.67 52.05
CA ASP A 349 -11.84 -50.60 53.15
C ASP A 349 -12.07 -52.04 52.69
N ILE A 350 -11.15 -52.96 53.01
CA ILE A 350 -11.34 -54.37 52.72
C ILE A 350 -12.21 -54.95 53.83
N ASN A 351 -13.41 -55.43 53.49
CA ASN A 351 -14.21 -56.15 54.46
C ASN A 351 -13.70 -57.60 54.59
N GLU A 352 -12.77 -57.83 55.51
CA GLU A 352 -12.17 -59.16 55.67
C GLU A 352 -13.19 -60.20 56.15
N CYS A 353 -14.27 -59.76 56.81
CA CYS A 353 -15.37 -60.64 57.25
C CYS A 353 -16.18 -61.21 56.09
N GLU A 354 -16.21 -60.54 54.94
CA GLU A 354 -16.85 -61.03 53.70
C GLU A 354 -15.91 -61.90 52.86
N LEU A 355 -14.59 -61.71 53.00
CA LEU A 355 -13.58 -62.46 52.25
C LEU A 355 -13.39 -63.90 52.76
N SER A 356 -13.55 -64.15 54.07
CA SER A 356 -13.50 -65.50 54.60
C SER A 356 -14.32 -65.67 55.88
N ALA A 357 -15.26 -66.62 55.83
CA ALA A 357 -16.16 -66.94 56.94
C ALA A 357 -15.47 -67.57 58.16
N HIS A 358 -14.22 -68.02 58.01
CA HIS A 358 -13.46 -68.73 59.05
C HIS A 358 -12.38 -67.87 59.73
N LEU A 359 -12.39 -66.54 59.52
CA LEU A 359 -11.41 -65.62 60.10
C LEU A 359 -11.37 -65.63 61.63
N CYS A 360 -12.53 -65.81 62.29
CA CYS A 360 -12.67 -65.79 63.75
C CYS A 360 -13.20 -67.14 64.28
N PRO A 361 -12.35 -68.18 64.44
CA PRO A 361 -12.75 -69.39 65.12
C PRO A 361 -13.27 -69.07 66.53
N HIS A 362 -14.41 -69.63 66.93
CA HIS A 362 -15.03 -69.39 68.25
C HIS A 362 -15.42 -67.92 68.54
N GLY A 363 -15.61 -67.09 67.51
CA GLY A 363 -16.10 -65.72 67.65
C GLY A 363 -16.88 -65.23 66.44
N ARG A 364 -17.25 -63.95 66.47
CA ARG A 364 -17.89 -63.21 65.37
C ARG A 364 -16.92 -62.17 64.82
N CYS A 365 -16.74 -62.14 63.51
CA CYS A 365 -15.95 -61.11 62.84
C CYS A 365 -16.68 -59.76 62.86
N VAL A 366 -15.94 -58.68 63.15
CA VAL A 366 -16.41 -57.29 63.10
C VAL A 366 -15.45 -56.50 62.21
N ASN A 367 -15.98 -56.01 61.08
CA ASN A 367 -15.22 -55.17 60.16
C ASN A 367 -15.03 -53.76 60.76
N LEU A 368 -13.81 -53.23 60.70
CA LEU A 368 -13.48 -51.86 61.08
C LEU A 368 -12.70 -51.20 59.94
N ILE A 369 -12.66 -49.86 59.92
CA ILE A 369 -11.89 -49.13 58.91
C ILE A 369 -10.39 -49.48 59.03
N GLY A 370 -9.85 -50.11 57.99
CA GLY A 370 -8.47 -50.53 57.80
C GLY A 370 -8.07 -51.85 58.48
N LYS A 371 -9.01 -52.58 59.11
CA LYS A 371 -8.76 -53.84 59.80
C LYS A 371 -10.05 -54.54 60.25
N TYR A 372 -9.99 -55.82 60.53
CA TYR A 372 -11.03 -56.52 61.31
C TYR A 372 -10.63 -56.76 62.77
N GLN A 373 -11.61 -57.12 63.60
CA GLN A 373 -11.38 -57.72 64.92
C GLN A 373 -12.38 -58.85 65.18
N CYS A 374 -12.01 -59.80 66.03
CA CYS A 374 -12.89 -60.88 66.46
C CYS A 374 -13.54 -60.58 67.80
N ALA A 375 -14.87 -60.61 67.83
CA ALA A 375 -15.67 -60.58 69.05
C ALA A 375 -15.89 -62.03 69.53
N CYS A 376 -15.20 -62.43 70.59
CA CYS A 376 -15.19 -63.83 71.04
C CYS A 376 -16.51 -64.25 71.70
N ASN A 377 -16.89 -65.51 71.47
CA ASN A 377 -18.03 -66.11 72.15
C ASN A 377 -17.72 -66.33 73.64
N PRO A 378 -18.75 -66.44 74.51
CA PRO A 378 -18.55 -66.66 75.94
C PRO A 378 -17.68 -67.89 76.22
N GLY A 379 -16.65 -67.72 77.07
CA GLY A 379 -15.68 -68.78 77.42
C GLY A 379 -14.34 -68.70 76.68
N TYR A 380 -14.21 -67.82 75.68
CA TYR A 380 -12.97 -67.55 74.95
C TYR A 380 -12.50 -66.11 75.21
N HIS A 381 -11.19 -65.87 75.14
CA HIS A 381 -10.60 -64.54 75.28
C HIS A 381 -9.94 -64.09 73.98
N SER A 382 -9.99 -62.79 73.70
CA SER A 382 -9.32 -62.23 72.53
C SER A 382 -7.81 -62.17 72.77
N THR A 383 -7.06 -62.46 71.71
CA THR A 383 -5.62 -62.23 71.69
C THR A 383 -5.29 -60.74 71.85
N PRO A 384 -4.06 -60.35 72.25
CA PRO A 384 -3.69 -58.95 72.44
C PRO A 384 -3.88 -58.06 71.20
N ASP A 385 -3.73 -58.63 70.01
CA ASP A 385 -3.98 -58.01 68.70
C ASP A 385 -5.46 -58.06 68.27
N ARG A 386 -6.31 -58.77 69.01
CA ARG A 386 -7.76 -58.96 68.80
C ARG A 386 -8.14 -59.61 67.46
N LEU A 387 -7.19 -60.30 66.83
CA LEU A 387 -7.38 -60.98 65.55
C LEU A 387 -7.89 -62.42 65.72
N PHE A 388 -7.77 -63.00 66.92
CA PHE A 388 -8.20 -64.38 67.19
C PHE A 388 -8.89 -64.51 68.56
N CYS A 389 -9.63 -65.60 68.73
CA CYS A 389 -10.25 -66.00 70.00
C CYS A 389 -9.68 -67.35 70.45
N VAL A 390 -9.15 -67.38 71.67
CA VAL A 390 -8.42 -68.53 72.25
C VAL A 390 -8.96 -68.96 73.60
#